data_AF-A0A7S3XIF0-F1
#
_entry.id   AF-A0A7S3XIF0-F1
#
_cell.length_a   1.000
_cell.length_b   1.000
_cell.length_c   1.000
_cell.angle_alpha   90.00
_cell.angle_beta   90.00
_cell.angle_gamma   90.00
#
_symmetry.space_group_name_H-M   'P 1'
#
loop_
_entity.id
_entity.type
_entity.pdbx_description
1 polymer ?
#
loop_
_entity_poly.entity_id
_entity_poly.type
_entity_poly.pdbx_seq_one_letter_code
_entity_poly.pdbx_strand_id
1 'polypeptide(L)'
;MPFFFFTNFSFAFFFLAGLCLPDAVDAFASLRDVPSLPLMHVIKHNHNTEKSFLRSELEDEKVPQDLQNEILSAASELWKPDGLPNHDLTHENDGRVIEGESKLKDGIPYSGRASHFHQQALGGCPKAQHSYALLLWSGFGGVVQDPGASARWHAAAAVQNHLDGMAVFGGCLRTGKNVNRNVSLGLKLIDYCASIGNPTGVNKKAALLESNQDEKGAVKLYESCYQSGNANALLLMNLGWCIMNRIGVDRKDVERGVELWCKAANMAPDEGSEEAAWYLYEEYKYIDPIAARNWLKLAAELGYQDAVNERAEISNFDKT
;
A
#
# COMPACT_ATOMS: atom_id res chain seq x y z
N MET A 1 -5.84 10.21 40.82
CA MET A 1 -5.33 11.14 39.79
C MET A 1 -3.82 10.99 39.72
N PRO A 2 -3.30 10.45 38.60
CA PRO A 2 -2.18 11.12 37.93
C PRO A 2 -2.33 11.06 36.39
N PHE A 3 -2.29 12.22 35.73
CA PHE A 3 -1.17 12.76 34.95
C PHE A 3 -1.16 12.34 33.47
N PHE A 4 -1.77 13.20 32.67
CA PHE A 4 -1.59 13.32 31.22
C PHE A 4 -0.12 13.65 30.90
N PHE A 5 0.53 12.84 30.06
CA PHE A 5 1.69 13.26 29.29
C PHE A 5 1.24 13.43 27.83
N PHE A 6 1.04 14.69 27.44
CA PHE A 6 1.13 15.10 26.04
C PHE A 6 2.60 15.04 25.64
N THR A 7 2.98 14.07 24.82
CA THR A 7 4.24 14.13 24.08
C THR A 7 3.95 14.68 22.69
N ASN A 8 4.52 15.86 22.44
CA ASN A 8 4.72 16.44 21.11
C ASN A 8 5.35 15.40 20.17
N PHE A 9 4.53 14.78 19.30
CA PHE A 9 5.03 14.09 18.12
C PHE A 9 5.22 15.13 17.01
N SER A 10 6.47 15.55 16.80
CA SER A 10 6.90 16.08 15.51
C SER A 10 6.62 15.00 14.47
N PHE A 11 5.71 15.29 13.54
CA PHE A 11 5.33 14.42 12.44
C PHE A 11 6.52 14.20 11.51
N ALA A 12 7.20 13.08 11.70
CA ALA A 12 8.02 12.43 10.70
C ALA A 12 7.46 11.01 10.57
N PHE A 13 6.89 10.69 9.40
CA PHE A 13 6.56 9.32 9.01
C PHE A 13 7.78 8.42 9.26
N PHE A 14 7.74 7.58 10.29
CA PHE A 14 8.79 6.62 10.59
C PHE A 14 8.26 5.20 10.34
N PHE A 15 8.73 4.66 9.21
CA PHE A 15 8.90 3.23 8.97
C PHE A 15 9.72 2.60 10.10
N LEU A 16 9.33 1.42 10.58
CA LEU A 16 10.11 0.65 11.54
C LEU A 16 10.47 -0.75 11.02
N ALA A 17 11.59 -1.22 11.56
CA ALA A 17 12.53 -2.18 11.01
C ALA A 17 12.42 -3.55 11.70
N GLY A 18 13.05 -4.56 11.10
CA GLY A 18 12.80 -5.98 11.38
C GLY A 18 13.58 -6.62 12.53
N LEU A 19 13.24 -7.88 12.79
CA LEU A 19 14.11 -9.02 13.16
C LEU A 19 13.32 -10.34 13.00
N CYS A 20 14.03 -11.44 12.74
CA CYS A 20 13.57 -12.67 12.09
C CYS A 20 13.12 -13.80 13.05
N LEU A 21 12.36 -14.80 12.50
CA LEU A 21 12.07 -16.21 12.93
C LEU A 21 10.69 -16.51 13.59
N PRO A 22 10.20 -17.77 13.62
CA PRO A 22 10.06 -18.80 12.58
C PRO A 22 8.60 -19.29 12.36
N ASP A 23 8.40 -19.94 11.22
CA ASP A 23 7.30 -20.81 10.74
C ASP A 23 5.99 -20.96 11.55
N ALA A 24 4.88 -20.51 10.95
CA ALA A 24 3.56 -21.08 11.20
C ALA A 24 2.73 -21.08 9.90
N VAL A 25 2.28 -22.29 9.55
CA VAL A 25 1.61 -22.69 8.30
C VAL A 25 0.09 -22.66 8.50
N ASP A 26 -0.63 -22.35 7.41
CA ASP A 26 -2.06 -22.57 7.16
C ASP A 26 -3.10 -21.91 8.09
N ALA A 27 -3.56 -20.71 7.72
CA ALA A 27 -4.83 -20.15 8.24
C ALA A 27 -5.68 -19.34 7.23
N PHE A 28 -5.28 -19.22 5.97
CA PHE A 28 -6.01 -18.36 5.00
C PHE A 28 -7.36 -18.92 4.54
N ALA A 29 -7.68 -20.18 4.83
CA ALA A 29 -8.97 -20.78 4.45
C ALA A 29 -10.14 -20.41 5.38
N SER A 30 -9.91 -19.78 6.54
CA SER A 30 -10.96 -19.52 7.54
C SER A 30 -11.40 -18.05 7.67
N LEU A 31 -10.93 -17.14 6.82
CA LEU A 31 -11.19 -15.69 6.96
C LEU A 31 -12.40 -15.17 6.15
N ARG A 32 -13.25 -16.05 5.59
CA ARG A 32 -14.52 -15.61 4.96
C ARG A 32 -15.59 -15.17 5.96
N ASP A 33 -15.36 -15.35 7.26
CA ASP A 33 -16.32 -15.04 8.32
C ASP A 33 -15.76 -13.98 9.30
N VAL A 34 -15.27 -12.86 8.79
CA VAL A 34 -15.12 -11.64 9.61
C VAL A 34 -16.53 -11.13 9.93
N PRO A 35 -16.88 -10.85 11.20
CA PRO A 35 -18.25 -10.51 11.57
C PRO A 35 -18.74 -9.29 10.79
N SER A 36 -19.83 -9.48 10.04
CA SER A 36 -20.60 -8.39 9.48
C SER A 36 -21.10 -7.50 10.62
N LEU A 37 -20.85 -6.19 10.54
CA LEU A 37 -21.59 -5.21 11.34
C LEU A 37 -23.10 -5.46 11.21
N PRO A 38 -23.91 -5.19 12.26
CA PRO A 38 -25.35 -5.31 12.16
C PRO A 38 -25.85 -4.46 10.98
N LEU A 39 -26.65 -5.09 10.10
CA LEU A 39 -27.25 -4.51 8.90
C LEU A 39 -27.91 -3.14 9.18
N MET A 40 -27.19 -2.06 8.90
CA MET A 40 -27.75 -0.74 8.63
C MET A 40 -27.91 -0.62 7.11
N HIS A 41 -29.14 -0.35 6.65
CA HIS A 41 -29.52 -0.29 5.25
C HIS A 41 -28.56 0.57 4.40
N VAL A 42 -27.74 -0.09 3.57
CA VAL A 42 -26.97 0.55 2.51
C VAL A 42 -27.93 1.01 1.41
N ILE A 43 -28.14 2.32 1.29
CA ILE A 43 -28.84 2.93 0.15
C ILE A 43 -27.94 2.75 -1.08
N LYS A 44 -28.38 1.88 -2.01
CA LYS A 44 -27.74 1.72 -3.33
C LYS A 44 -28.00 2.97 -4.16
N HIS A 45 -27.03 3.89 -4.23
CA HIS A 45 -27.05 4.96 -5.23
C HIS A 45 -26.57 4.42 -6.58
N ASN A 46 -27.49 4.41 -7.55
CA ASN A 46 -27.28 3.90 -8.90
C ASN A 46 -26.76 5.07 -9.79
N HIS A 47 -25.45 5.19 -9.96
CA HIS A 47 -24.80 6.21 -10.81
C HIS A 47 -23.92 5.57 -11.89
N ASN A 48 -24.46 4.60 -12.63
CA ASN A 48 -23.66 3.70 -13.45
C ASN A 48 -23.65 3.98 -14.97
N THR A 49 -24.26 5.07 -15.45
CA THR A 49 -24.38 5.32 -16.90
C THR A 49 -23.40 6.38 -17.42
N GLU A 50 -23.23 7.52 -16.73
CA GLU A 50 -22.29 8.58 -17.18
C GLU A 50 -20.82 8.27 -16.85
N LYS A 51 -20.55 7.54 -15.76
CA LYS A 51 -19.18 7.16 -15.35
C LYS A 51 -18.49 6.17 -16.32
N SER A 52 -19.26 5.37 -17.05
CA SER A 52 -18.70 4.44 -18.04
C SER A 52 -18.11 5.15 -19.26
N PHE A 53 -18.60 6.35 -19.58
CA PHE A 53 -18.23 7.10 -20.77
C PHE A 53 -16.93 7.91 -20.58
N LEU A 54 -16.69 8.45 -19.38
CA LEU A 54 -15.43 9.13 -19.05
C LEU A 54 -14.27 8.16 -18.77
N ARG A 55 -14.60 6.93 -18.33
CA ARG A 55 -13.61 5.90 -18.01
C ARG A 55 -12.91 5.33 -19.26
N SER A 56 -13.60 5.28 -20.40
CA SER A 56 -13.02 4.75 -21.65
C SER A 56 -12.03 5.71 -22.33
N GLU A 57 -12.07 7.02 -22.05
CA GLU A 57 -11.12 7.97 -22.68
C GLU A 57 -9.78 8.07 -21.93
N LEU A 58 -9.74 7.75 -20.62
CA LEU A 58 -8.52 7.78 -19.81
C LEU A 58 -7.72 6.47 -19.82
N GLU A 59 -8.35 5.33 -20.16
CA GLU A 59 -7.68 4.03 -20.23
C GLU A 59 -6.71 3.91 -21.43
N ASP A 60 -6.78 4.83 -22.40
CA ASP A 60 -5.90 4.89 -23.59
C ASP A 60 -4.77 5.95 -23.50
N GLU A 61 -4.68 6.72 -22.40
CA GLU A 61 -3.67 7.77 -22.26
C GLU A 61 -2.30 7.17 -21.88
N LYS A 62 -1.56 6.75 -22.91
CA LYS A 62 -0.17 6.27 -22.77
C LYS A 62 0.69 7.30 -22.03
N VAL A 63 1.59 6.82 -21.19
CA VAL A 63 2.62 7.64 -20.53
C VAL A 63 3.31 8.52 -21.58
N PRO A 64 3.38 9.86 -21.36
CA PRO A 64 4.02 10.77 -22.30
C PRO A 64 5.43 10.31 -22.68
N GLN A 65 5.77 10.34 -23.97
CA GLN A 65 7.02 9.74 -24.47
C GLN A 65 8.27 10.41 -23.89
N ASP A 66 8.21 11.72 -23.64
CA ASP A 66 9.27 12.46 -22.95
C ASP A 66 9.47 11.98 -21.51
N LEU A 67 8.37 11.80 -20.77
CA LEU A 67 8.40 11.24 -19.42
C LEU A 67 8.94 9.80 -19.44
N GLN A 68 8.52 9.00 -20.43
CA GLN A 68 8.99 7.63 -20.62
C GLN A 68 10.51 7.57 -20.87
N ASN A 69 11.06 8.51 -21.64
CA ASN A 69 12.49 8.61 -21.89
C ASN A 69 13.26 9.00 -20.61
N GLU A 70 12.71 9.92 -19.80
CA GLU A 70 13.29 10.29 -18.51
C GLU A 70 13.29 9.11 -17.53
N ILE A 71 12.20 8.33 -17.47
CA ILE A 71 12.09 7.11 -16.66
C ILE A 71 13.15 6.08 -17.11
N LEU A 72 13.24 5.79 -18.41
CA LEU A 72 14.17 4.82 -18.95
C LEU A 72 15.63 5.19 -18.66
N SER A 73 15.97 6.47 -18.81
CA SER A 73 17.31 6.99 -18.50
C SER A 73 17.66 6.79 -17.02
N ALA A 74 16.77 7.19 -16.11
CA ALA A 74 16.98 7.04 -14.68
C ALA A 74 17.05 5.58 -14.23
N ALA A 75 16.17 4.72 -14.77
CA ALA A 75 16.15 3.29 -14.48
C ALA A 75 17.42 2.59 -15.00
N SER A 76 17.85 2.90 -16.23
CA SER A 76 19.06 2.30 -16.81
C SER A 76 20.31 2.61 -16.00
N GLU A 77 20.41 3.82 -15.43
CA GLU A 77 21.53 4.17 -14.55
C GLU A 77 21.54 3.34 -13.26
N LEU A 78 20.37 3.13 -12.65
CA LEU A 78 20.24 2.33 -11.43
C LEU A 78 20.56 0.85 -11.64
N TRP A 79 20.44 0.35 -12.87
CA TRP A 79 20.67 -1.04 -13.24
C TRP A 79 22.06 -1.31 -13.82
N LYS A 80 22.98 -0.33 -13.88
CA LYS A 80 24.36 -0.61 -14.29
C LYS A 80 25.11 -1.42 -13.23
N PRO A 81 25.98 -2.37 -13.64
CA PRO A 81 26.28 -2.77 -15.02
C PRO A 81 25.35 -3.85 -15.58
N ASP A 82 24.46 -4.42 -14.75
CA ASP A 82 23.68 -5.63 -15.03
C ASP A 82 22.65 -5.45 -16.16
N GLY A 83 22.20 -4.22 -16.41
CA GLY A 83 21.14 -3.89 -17.36
C GLY A 83 19.74 -4.12 -16.79
N LEU A 84 18.73 -3.53 -17.41
CA LEU A 84 17.34 -3.73 -16.98
C LEU A 84 16.95 -5.21 -17.15
N PRO A 85 16.23 -5.81 -16.18
CA PRO A 85 15.71 -7.16 -16.31
C PRO A 85 14.77 -7.24 -17.52
N ASN A 86 14.62 -8.43 -18.09
CA ASN A 86 13.91 -8.66 -19.35
C ASN A 86 12.59 -7.88 -19.38
N HIS A 87 12.42 -6.93 -20.29
CA HIS A 87 11.26 -6.02 -20.33
C HIS A 87 10.51 -6.19 -21.64
N ASP A 88 10.42 -7.44 -22.11
CA ASP A 88 9.89 -7.79 -23.43
C ASP A 88 8.52 -7.12 -23.64
N LEU A 89 8.53 -6.01 -24.39
CA LEU A 89 7.37 -5.14 -24.66
C LEU A 89 6.33 -5.85 -25.54
N THR A 90 6.60 -7.08 -25.94
CA THR A 90 5.84 -7.88 -26.90
C THR A 90 4.78 -8.77 -26.26
N HIS A 91 4.64 -8.79 -24.94
CA HIS A 91 3.47 -9.39 -24.32
C HIS A 91 2.25 -8.53 -24.63
N GLU A 92 1.56 -8.93 -25.71
CA GLU A 92 0.26 -8.44 -26.10
C GLU A 92 -0.61 -8.22 -24.87
N ASN A 93 -1.12 -7.01 -24.79
CA ASN A 93 -2.07 -6.50 -23.83
C ASN A 93 -3.39 -7.28 -24.00
N ASP A 94 -3.46 -8.54 -23.57
CA ASP A 94 -4.65 -9.40 -23.75
C ASP A 94 -5.85 -8.98 -22.87
N GLY A 95 -5.76 -7.81 -22.23
CA GLY A 95 -6.82 -7.30 -21.36
C GLY A 95 -7.01 -8.13 -20.08
N ARG A 96 -6.19 -9.16 -19.82
CA ARG A 96 -6.17 -9.84 -18.53
C ARG A 96 -5.22 -9.09 -17.62
N VAL A 97 -5.80 -8.52 -16.59
CA VAL A 97 -5.13 -8.00 -15.41
C VAL A 97 -4.20 -9.11 -14.88
N ILE A 98 -2.90 -9.10 -15.22
CA ILE A 98 -1.98 -10.13 -14.71
C ILE A 98 -1.61 -9.74 -13.29
N GLU A 99 -2.38 -10.03 -12.24
CA GLU A 99 -2.16 -9.43 -10.91
C GLU A 99 -0.96 -10.04 -10.15
N GLY A 100 -0.17 -9.18 -9.50
CA GLY A 100 1.06 -9.57 -8.79
C GLY A 100 0.76 -10.49 -7.61
N GLU A 101 -0.37 -10.28 -6.93
CA GLU A 101 -0.80 -11.14 -5.83
C GLU A 101 -1.92 -12.12 -6.21
N SER A 102 -2.74 -11.81 -7.23
CA SER A 102 -3.87 -12.68 -7.62
C SER A 102 -3.45 -14.02 -8.24
N LYS A 103 -2.25 -14.08 -8.81
CA LYS A 103 -1.67 -15.30 -9.39
C LYS A 103 -0.82 -16.06 -8.39
N LEU A 104 -0.70 -15.60 -7.13
CA LEU A 104 -0.17 -16.45 -6.08
C LEU A 104 -1.01 -17.72 -6.06
N LYS A 105 -0.36 -18.87 -6.27
CA LYS A 105 -1.05 -20.16 -6.09
C LYS A 105 -1.58 -20.19 -4.67
N ASP A 106 -2.82 -20.65 -4.51
CA ASP A 106 -3.39 -20.95 -3.20
C ASP A 106 -2.36 -21.77 -2.39
N GLY A 107 -1.97 -21.26 -1.23
CA GLY A 107 -1.03 -21.94 -0.32
C GLY A 107 0.43 -21.50 -0.38
N ILE A 108 0.83 -20.46 -1.13
CA ILE A 108 2.16 -19.85 -0.91
C ILE A 108 2.14 -19.08 0.42
N PRO A 109 2.90 -19.53 1.45
CA PRO A 109 2.94 -18.81 2.72
C PRO A 109 3.56 -17.42 2.51
N TYR A 110 3.23 -16.47 3.39
CA TYR A 110 3.75 -15.11 3.30
C TYR A 110 5.28 -15.05 3.19
N SER A 111 5.98 -15.93 3.93
CA SER A 111 7.44 -16.11 3.87
C SER A 111 7.99 -16.62 2.53
N GLY A 112 7.17 -17.32 1.73
CA GLY A 112 7.55 -17.84 0.41
C GLY A 112 7.35 -16.84 -0.74
N ARG A 113 6.66 -15.71 -0.49
CA ARG A 113 6.28 -14.76 -1.54
C ARG A 113 7.47 -14.03 -2.14
N ALA A 114 8.48 -13.71 -1.35
CA ALA A 114 9.68 -13.02 -1.82
C ALA A 114 10.40 -13.79 -2.94
N SER A 115 10.65 -15.09 -2.73
CA SER A 115 11.27 -15.94 -3.72
C SER A 115 10.41 -16.06 -4.99
N HIS A 116 9.09 -16.15 -4.82
CA HIS A 116 8.16 -16.22 -5.94
C HIS A 116 8.18 -14.94 -6.79
N PHE A 117 8.00 -13.78 -6.15
CA PHE A 117 8.03 -12.50 -6.86
C PHE A 117 9.40 -12.22 -7.46
N HIS A 118 10.48 -12.59 -6.79
CA HIS A 118 11.82 -12.44 -7.35
C HIS A 118 11.98 -13.18 -8.69
N GLN A 119 11.52 -14.44 -8.77
CA GLN A 119 11.58 -15.21 -10.02
C GLN A 119 10.75 -14.57 -11.14
N GLN A 120 9.54 -14.11 -10.83
CA GLN A 120 8.66 -13.45 -11.81
C GLN A 120 9.20 -12.06 -12.22
N ALA A 121 9.83 -11.35 -11.28
CA ALA A 121 10.45 -10.05 -11.51
C ALA A 121 11.66 -10.17 -12.46
N LEU A 122 12.49 -11.21 -12.27
CA LEU A 122 13.57 -11.56 -13.21
C LEU A 122 13.04 -11.95 -14.59
N GLY A 123 11.88 -12.61 -14.63
CA GLY A 123 11.15 -12.91 -15.86
C GLY A 123 10.51 -11.69 -16.54
N GLY A 124 10.58 -10.51 -15.92
CA GLY A 124 10.11 -9.26 -16.51
C GLY A 124 8.75 -8.75 -16.07
N CYS A 125 8.02 -9.50 -15.21
CA CYS A 125 6.67 -9.11 -14.83
C CYS A 125 6.68 -7.80 -13.99
N PRO A 126 6.12 -6.68 -14.48
CA PRO A 126 6.23 -5.39 -13.79
C PRO A 126 5.52 -5.35 -12.43
N LYS A 127 4.44 -6.12 -12.28
CA LYS A 127 3.75 -6.26 -11.01
C LYS A 127 4.56 -7.05 -9.99
N ALA A 128 5.20 -8.14 -10.41
CA ALA A 128 6.11 -8.87 -9.54
C ALA A 128 7.36 -8.04 -9.19
N GLN A 129 7.85 -7.20 -10.11
CA GLN A 129 8.91 -6.23 -9.82
C GLN A 129 8.46 -5.26 -8.72
N HIS A 130 7.26 -4.70 -8.82
CA HIS A 130 6.69 -3.84 -7.77
C HIS A 130 6.50 -4.59 -6.44
N SER A 131 5.85 -5.76 -6.43
CA SER A 131 5.61 -6.54 -5.20
C SER A 131 6.91 -6.98 -4.54
N TYR A 132 7.89 -7.46 -5.31
CA TYR A 132 9.21 -7.80 -4.77
C TYR A 132 9.93 -6.56 -4.20
N ALA A 133 9.80 -5.42 -4.86
CA ALA A 133 10.35 -4.16 -4.39
C ALA A 133 9.72 -3.69 -3.07
N LEU A 134 8.41 -3.88 -2.88
CA LEU A 134 7.75 -3.60 -1.60
C LEU A 134 8.31 -4.49 -0.49
N LEU A 135 8.50 -5.80 -0.73
CA LEU A 135 9.11 -6.70 0.25
C LEU A 135 10.56 -6.32 0.58
N LEU A 136 11.35 -5.90 -0.39
CA LEU A 136 12.70 -5.37 -0.16
C LEU A 136 12.69 -4.05 0.63
N TRP A 137 11.62 -3.27 0.54
CA TRP A 137 11.49 -2.03 1.29
C TRP A 137 11.05 -2.28 2.73
N SER A 138 10.00 -3.08 2.94
CA SER A 138 9.43 -3.35 4.26
C SER A 138 10.20 -4.41 5.05
N GLY A 139 10.90 -5.32 4.36
CA GLY A 139 11.53 -6.50 4.97
C GLY A 139 10.54 -7.62 5.30
N PHE A 140 9.30 -7.48 4.85
CA PHE A 140 8.25 -8.46 5.07
C PHE A 140 8.53 -9.77 4.31
N GLY A 141 7.94 -10.87 4.77
CA GLY A 141 8.16 -12.20 4.19
C GLY A 141 9.56 -12.76 4.45
N GLY A 142 10.27 -12.26 5.47
CA GLY A 142 11.63 -12.69 5.81
C GLY A 142 12.72 -12.11 4.93
N VAL A 143 12.42 -11.02 4.20
CA VAL A 143 13.36 -10.35 3.30
C VAL A 143 14.25 -9.39 4.09
N VAL A 144 15.55 -9.40 3.81
CA VAL A 144 16.45 -8.37 4.33
C VAL A 144 16.13 -7.06 3.61
N GLN A 145 15.82 -6.01 4.38
CA GLN A 145 15.54 -4.69 3.81
C GLN A 145 16.71 -4.22 2.95
N ASP A 146 16.42 -3.92 1.69
CA ASP A 146 17.33 -3.25 0.76
C ASP A 146 16.55 -2.19 -0.01
N PRO A 147 16.48 -0.95 0.54
CA PRO A 147 15.77 0.12 -0.13
C PRO A 147 16.38 0.53 -1.48
N GLY A 148 17.67 0.26 -1.72
CA GLY A 148 18.33 0.53 -3.00
C GLY A 148 17.89 -0.48 -4.07
N ALA A 149 17.84 -1.77 -3.71
CA ALA A 149 17.23 -2.79 -4.57
C ALA A 149 15.74 -2.53 -4.79
N SER A 150 14.99 -2.12 -3.76
CA SER A 150 13.59 -1.73 -3.91
C SER A 150 13.42 -0.63 -4.97
N ALA A 151 14.22 0.44 -4.90
CA ALA A 151 14.14 1.51 -5.87
C ALA A 151 14.51 1.05 -7.30
N ARG A 152 15.50 0.15 -7.45
CA ARG A 152 15.85 -0.48 -8.74
C ARG A 152 14.66 -1.23 -9.34
N TRP A 153 13.98 -2.07 -8.55
CA TRP A 153 12.85 -2.86 -9.03
C TRP A 153 11.61 -2.00 -9.32
N HIS A 154 11.33 -0.98 -8.52
CA HIS A 154 10.30 0.02 -8.84
C HIS A 154 10.60 0.75 -10.15
N ALA A 155 11.87 1.10 -10.41
CA ALA A 155 12.28 1.72 -11.66
C ALA A 155 12.08 0.77 -12.86
N ALA A 156 12.38 -0.52 -12.71
CA ALA A 156 12.12 -1.52 -13.75
C ALA A 156 10.62 -1.65 -14.05
N ALA A 157 9.76 -1.63 -13.02
CA ALA A 157 8.31 -1.63 -13.19
C ALA A 157 7.83 -0.35 -13.90
N ALA A 158 8.39 0.81 -13.53
CA ALA A 158 8.04 2.10 -14.12
C ALA A 158 8.37 2.18 -15.62
N VAL A 159 9.48 1.60 -16.07
CA VAL A 159 9.84 1.50 -17.50
C VAL A 159 8.79 0.73 -18.31
N GLN A 160 8.01 -0.13 -17.67
CA GLN A 160 6.94 -0.90 -18.29
C GLN A 160 5.55 -0.25 -18.08
N ASN A 161 5.51 1.04 -17.75
CA ASN A 161 4.28 1.81 -17.47
C ASN A 161 3.48 1.30 -16.26
N HIS A 162 4.10 0.58 -15.32
CA HIS A 162 3.43 0.16 -14.10
C HIS A 162 3.23 1.36 -13.17
N LEU A 163 1.99 1.84 -13.03
CA LEU A 163 1.68 3.11 -12.35
C LEU A 163 2.04 3.11 -10.86
N ASP A 164 1.79 2.03 -10.12
CA ASP A 164 2.21 1.96 -8.70
C ASP A 164 3.74 1.95 -8.59
N GLY A 165 4.38 1.25 -9.54
CA GLY A 165 5.83 1.19 -9.68
C GLY A 165 6.44 2.58 -9.89
N MET A 166 5.83 3.31 -10.82
CA MET A 166 6.18 4.67 -11.21
C MET A 166 5.98 5.66 -10.06
N ALA A 167 4.86 5.60 -9.34
CA ALA A 167 4.58 6.47 -8.21
C ALA A 167 5.58 6.28 -7.06
N VAL A 168 5.91 5.03 -6.71
CA VAL A 168 6.91 4.73 -5.67
C VAL A 168 8.30 5.15 -6.13
N PHE A 169 8.66 4.88 -7.40
CA PHE A 169 9.93 5.33 -7.96
C PHE A 169 10.07 6.87 -7.94
N GLY A 170 8.99 7.59 -8.21
CA GLY A 170 8.94 9.05 -8.06
C GLY A 170 9.25 9.51 -6.63
N GLY A 171 8.73 8.78 -5.64
CA GLY A 171 9.08 8.97 -4.23
C GLY A 171 10.56 8.73 -3.93
N CYS A 172 11.15 7.67 -4.48
CA CYS A 172 12.58 7.36 -4.35
C CYS A 172 13.44 8.49 -4.93
N LEU A 173 13.18 8.92 -6.16
CA LEU A 173 13.92 10.00 -6.83
C LEU A 173 13.81 11.33 -6.09
N ARG A 174 12.63 11.67 -5.58
CA ARG A 174 12.39 12.93 -4.84
C ARG A 174 13.19 12.99 -3.53
N THR A 175 13.21 11.89 -2.78
CA THR A 175 13.90 11.81 -1.49
C THR A 175 15.40 11.58 -1.66
N GLY A 176 15.84 10.92 -2.73
CA GLY A 176 17.25 10.54 -2.93
C GLY A 176 17.73 9.44 -1.99
N LYS A 177 16.82 8.79 -1.24
CA LYS A 177 17.19 7.71 -0.32
C LYS A 177 17.58 6.48 -1.15
N ASN A 178 18.87 6.16 -1.17
CA ASN A 178 19.48 5.02 -1.87
C ASN A 178 19.39 5.08 -3.41
N VAL A 179 19.14 6.26 -3.98
CA VAL A 179 19.19 6.53 -5.43
C VAL A 179 19.73 7.94 -5.69
N ASN A 180 20.23 8.19 -6.90
CA ASN A 180 20.58 9.54 -7.33
C ASN A 180 19.33 10.43 -7.28
N ARG A 181 19.38 11.46 -6.44
CA ARG A 181 18.22 12.34 -6.22
C ARG A 181 17.88 13.13 -7.47
N ASN A 182 16.64 13.01 -7.93
CA ASN A 182 16.07 13.80 -9.02
C ASN A 182 14.66 14.26 -8.64
N VAL A 183 14.59 15.43 -7.99
CA VAL A 183 13.32 15.99 -7.49
C VAL A 183 12.36 16.31 -8.62
N SER A 184 12.85 16.84 -9.74
CA SER A 184 12.01 17.24 -10.86
C SER A 184 11.29 16.04 -11.46
N LEU A 185 12.04 14.98 -11.81
CA LEU A 185 11.44 13.75 -12.32
C LEU A 185 10.55 13.11 -11.26
N GLY A 186 10.99 13.05 -10.00
CA GLY A 186 10.21 12.46 -8.92
C GLY A 186 8.83 13.08 -8.74
N LEU A 187 8.74 14.41 -8.81
CA LEU A 187 7.45 15.12 -8.75
C LEU A 187 6.61 14.89 -10.01
N LYS A 188 7.20 14.92 -11.23
CA LYS A 188 6.47 14.61 -12.47
C LYS A 188 5.79 13.24 -12.42
N LEU A 189 6.49 12.22 -11.93
CA LEU A 189 5.95 10.86 -11.82
C LEU A 189 4.79 10.77 -10.82
N ILE A 190 4.94 11.39 -9.65
CA ILE A 190 3.88 11.44 -8.63
C ILE A 190 2.66 12.19 -9.17
N ASP A 191 2.87 13.35 -9.80
CA ASP A 191 1.80 14.17 -10.34
C ASP A 191 1.04 13.46 -11.47
N TYR A 192 1.77 12.81 -12.40
CA TYR A 192 1.16 12.03 -13.48
C TYR A 192 0.32 10.87 -12.94
N CYS A 193 0.86 10.05 -12.04
CA CYS A 193 0.12 8.93 -11.46
C CYS A 193 -1.13 9.42 -10.71
N ALA A 194 -1.02 10.50 -9.94
CA ALA A 194 -2.16 11.06 -9.23
C ALA A 194 -3.21 11.67 -10.18
N SER A 195 -2.81 12.32 -11.29
CA SER A 195 -3.74 12.97 -12.22
C SER A 195 -4.61 11.98 -12.98
N ILE A 196 -4.09 10.78 -13.27
CA ILE A 196 -4.87 9.70 -13.89
C ILE A 196 -5.60 8.83 -12.85
N GLY A 197 -5.59 9.23 -11.58
CA GLY A 197 -6.34 8.58 -10.50
C GLY A 197 -5.74 7.27 -10.00
N ASN A 198 -4.44 7.02 -10.19
CA ASN A 198 -3.76 5.88 -9.57
C ASN A 198 -3.67 6.09 -8.04
N PRO A 199 -4.14 5.13 -7.22
CA PRO A 199 -4.23 5.30 -5.76
C PRO A 199 -2.86 5.42 -5.09
N THR A 200 -1.81 4.78 -5.61
CA THR A 200 -0.44 4.91 -5.08
C THR A 200 0.12 6.31 -5.36
N GLY A 201 -0.11 6.85 -6.56
CA GLY A 201 0.20 8.24 -6.92
C GLY A 201 -0.54 9.24 -6.04
N VAL A 202 -1.84 9.02 -5.80
CA VAL A 202 -2.64 9.83 -4.89
C VAL A 202 -2.08 9.80 -3.47
N ASN A 203 -1.74 8.64 -2.91
CA ASN A 203 -1.09 8.55 -1.59
C ASN A 203 0.21 9.37 -1.54
N LYS A 204 1.06 9.24 -2.56
CA LYS A 204 2.34 9.98 -2.61
C LYS A 204 2.11 11.49 -2.73
N LYS A 205 1.10 11.93 -3.48
CA LYS A 205 0.74 13.35 -3.63
C LYS A 205 0.08 13.91 -2.38
N ALA A 206 -0.80 13.16 -1.74
CA ALA A 206 -1.43 13.54 -0.49
C ALA A 206 -0.38 13.73 0.62
N ALA A 207 0.61 12.83 0.73
CA ALA A 207 1.73 13.00 1.65
C ALA A 207 2.56 14.27 1.38
N LEU A 208 2.67 14.71 0.11
CA LEU A 208 3.28 16.00 -0.22
C LEU A 208 2.44 17.18 0.27
N LEU A 209 1.12 17.13 0.09
CA LEU A 209 0.20 18.16 0.58
C LEU A 209 0.24 18.26 2.11
N GLU A 210 0.21 17.14 2.81
CA GLU A 210 0.35 17.07 4.27
C GLU A 210 1.68 17.68 4.73
N SER A 211 2.80 17.35 4.06
CA SER A 211 4.10 17.95 4.39
C SER A 211 4.16 19.46 4.18
N ASN A 212 3.28 19.99 3.33
CA ASN A 212 3.10 21.42 3.08
C ASN A 212 1.95 22.02 3.90
N GLN A 213 1.47 21.33 4.94
CA GLN A 213 0.37 21.77 5.82
C GLN A 213 -0.96 22.00 5.07
N ASP A 214 -1.20 21.23 4.01
CA ASP A 214 -2.47 21.18 3.29
C ASP A 214 -3.17 19.83 3.49
N GLU A 215 -3.50 19.51 4.73
CA GLU A 215 -4.21 18.27 5.06
C GLU A 215 -5.61 18.24 4.46
N LYS A 216 -6.24 19.42 4.27
CA LYS A 216 -7.54 19.52 3.59
C LYS A 216 -7.43 19.12 2.12
N GLY A 217 -6.36 19.52 1.44
CA GLY A 217 -6.05 19.10 0.08
C GLY A 217 -5.80 17.59 -0.01
N ALA A 218 -5.04 17.03 0.94
CA ALA A 218 -4.78 15.60 1.01
C ALA A 218 -6.07 14.78 1.15
N VAL A 219 -6.94 15.13 2.10
CA VAL A 219 -8.24 14.46 2.29
C VAL A 219 -9.11 14.58 1.05
N LYS A 220 -9.19 15.75 0.41
CA LYS A 220 -9.94 15.92 -0.84
C LYS A 220 -9.43 14.99 -1.94
N LEU A 221 -8.12 14.80 -2.03
CA LEU A 221 -7.51 13.91 -3.03
C LEU A 221 -7.85 12.45 -2.75
N TYR A 222 -7.75 12.00 -1.50
CA TYR A 222 -8.17 10.66 -1.07
C TYR A 222 -9.65 10.42 -1.40
N GLU A 223 -10.53 11.33 -1.02
CA GLU A 223 -11.98 11.26 -1.26
C GLU A 223 -12.30 11.16 -2.75
N SER A 224 -11.68 12.01 -3.58
CA SER A 224 -11.91 12.02 -5.02
C SER A 224 -11.48 10.71 -5.68
N CYS A 225 -10.35 10.13 -5.25
CA CYS A 225 -9.85 8.86 -5.75
C CYS A 225 -10.81 7.72 -5.36
N TYR A 226 -11.17 7.66 -4.07
CA TYR A 226 -12.11 6.67 -3.54
C TYR A 226 -13.50 6.74 -4.19
N GLN A 227 -14.07 7.93 -4.37
CA GLN A 227 -15.38 8.14 -5.02
C GLN A 227 -15.38 7.80 -6.53
N SER A 228 -14.20 7.85 -7.15
CA SER A 228 -13.99 7.40 -8.53
C SER A 228 -13.89 5.88 -8.64
N GLY A 229 -13.90 5.15 -7.52
CA GLY A 229 -13.79 3.69 -7.48
C GLY A 229 -12.34 3.18 -7.53
N ASN A 230 -11.36 4.08 -7.39
CA ASN A 230 -9.94 3.75 -7.40
C ASN A 230 -9.40 3.94 -5.98
N ALA A 231 -9.25 2.86 -5.22
CA ALA A 231 -8.63 2.91 -3.90
C ALA A 231 -7.85 1.64 -3.64
N ASN A 232 -6.69 1.77 -3.02
CA ASN A 232 -5.93 0.68 -2.44
C ASN A 232 -6.08 0.70 -0.90
N ALA A 233 -5.62 -0.36 -0.23
CA ALA A 233 -5.71 -0.46 1.22
C ALA A 233 -5.06 0.74 1.93
N LEU A 234 -3.85 1.13 1.52
CA LEU A 234 -3.14 2.29 2.06
C LEU A 234 -3.94 3.60 1.98
N LEU A 235 -4.61 3.87 0.85
CA LEU A 235 -5.45 5.06 0.69
C LEU A 235 -6.61 5.06 1.68
N LEU A 236 -7.31 3.93 1.81
CA LEU A 236 -8.43 3.79 2.72
C LEU A 236 -7.97 3.89 4.19
N MET A 237 -6.82 3.31 4.50
CA MET A 237 -6.18 3.41 5.81
C MET A 237 -5.89 4.87 6.17
N ASN A 238 -5.22 5.61 5.27
CA ASN A 238 -4.89 7.02 5.46
C ASN A 238 -6.13 7.90 5.57
N LEU A 239 -7.14 7.71 4.71
CA LEU A 239 -8.38 8.48 4.78
C LEU A 239 -9.13 8.20 6.10
N GLY A 240 -9.18 6.93 6.53
CA GLY A 240 -9.74 6.54 7.82
C GLY A 240 -9.01 7.23 8.97
N TRP A 241 -7.67 7.24 8.94
CA TRP A 241 -6.84 7.93 9.93
C TRP A 241 -7.13 9.43 10.00
N CYS A 242 -7.22 10.10 8.84
CA CYS A 242 -7.53 11.52 8.78
C CYS A 242 -8.89 11.83 9.44
N ILE A 243 -9.90 11.02 9.14
CA ILE A 243 -11.26 11.19 9.68
C ILE A 243 -11.30 10.91 11.19
N MET A 244 -10.65 9.84 11.65
CA MET A 244 -10.59 9.45 13.07
C MET A 244 -9.89 10.47 13.95
N ASN A 245 -8.93 11.20 13.40
CA ASN A 245 -8.08 12.14 14.14
C ASN A 245 -8.37 13.61 13.81
N ARG A 246 -9.41 13.89 13.02
CA ARG A 246 -9.79 15.24 12.60
C ARG A 246 -8.63 15.99 11.88
N ILE A 247 -7.90 15.27 11.04
CA ILE A 247 -6.83 15.81 10.19
C ILE A 247 -7.45 16.14 8.84
N GLY A 248 -7.38 17.41 8.41
CA GLY A 248 -7.94 17.83 7.11
C GLY A 248 -9.47 17.80 7.00
N VAL A 249 -10.20 17.47 8.07
CA VAL A 249 -11.68 17.43 8.11
C VAL A 249 -12.25 18.30 9.22
N ASP A 250 -13.48 18.79 9.06
CA ASP A 250 -14.09 19.72 10.02
C ASP A 250 -14.55 19.01 11.31
N ARG A 251 -14.92 17.73 11.23
CA ARG A 251 -15.39 16.90 12.35
C ARG A 251 -14.81 15.48 12.28
N LYS A 252 -14.57 14.90 13.46
CA LYS A 252 -14.25 13.48 13.62
C LYS A 252 -15.50 12.64 13.32
N ASP A 253 -15.32 11.50 12.67
CA ASP A 253 -16.39 10.53 12.37
C ASP A 253 -15.86 9.10 12.60
N VAL A 254 -16.15 8.53 13.77
CA VAL A 254 -15.58 7.25 14.18
C VAL A 254 -16.10 6.10 13.33
N GLU A 255 -17.40 6.08 13.09
CA GLU A 255 -18.06 5.02 12.32
C GLU A 255 -17.49 4.94 10.91
N ARG A 256 -17.35 6.10 10.25
CA ARG A 256 -16.77 6.17 8.91
C ARG A 256 -15.30 5.78 8.87
N GLY A 257 -14.52 6.20 9.88
CA GLY A 257 -13.10 5.84 9.99
C GLY A 257 -12.90 4.33 10.12
N VAL A 258 -13.66 3.69 11.01
CA VAL A 258 -13.65 2.24 11.19
C VAL A 258 -14.14 1.52 9.93
N GLU A 259 -15.18 2.02 9.25
CA GLU A 259 -15.64 1.44 7.98
C GLU A 259 -14.53 1.40 6.92
N LEU A 260 -13.77 2.49 6.79
CA LEU A 260 -12.65 2.57 5.85
C LEU A 260 -11.51 1.62 6.25
N TRP A 261 -11.17 1.53 7.53
CA TRP A 261 -10.17 0.56 8.01
C TRP A 261 -10.61 -0.89 7.81
N CYS A 262 -11.88 -1.23 8.04
CA CYS A 262 -12.42 -2.55 7.73
C CYS A 262 -12.28 -2.88 6.23
N LYS A 263 -12.55 -1.91 5.34
CA LYS A 263 -12.35 -2.09 3.89
C LYS A 263 -10.89 -2.30 3.55
N ALA A 264 -9.99 -1.50 4.13
CA ALA A 264 -8.54 -1.64 3.93
C ALA A 264 -8.05 -3.01 4.40
N ALA A 265 -8.41 -3.45 5.61
CA ALA A 265 -8.00 -4.75 6.13
C ALA A 265 -8.53 -5.94 5.31
N ASN A 266 -9.73 -5.81 4.71
CA ASN A 266 -10.30 -6.83 3.80
C ASN A 266 -9.60 -6.89 2.43
N MET A 267 -8.72 -5.94 2.12
CA MET A 267 -7.84 -5.97 0.94
C MET A 267 -6.51 -6.65 1.24
N ALA A 268 -6.35 -7.25 2.43
CA ALA A 268 -5.18 -8.03 2.76
C ALA A 268 -4.87 -9.05 1.65
N PRO A 269 -3.61 -9.09 1.18
CA PRO A 269 -2.40 -8.61 1.86
C PRO A 269 -1.82 -7.29 1.31
N ASP A 270 -2.63 -6.46 0.64
CA ASP A 270 -2.20 -5.17 0.08
C ASP A 270 -1.56 -4.26 1.14
N GLU A 271 -0.55 -3.46 0.75
CA GLU A 271 0.11 -2.46 1.61
C GLU A 271 -0.93 -1.56 2.32
N GLY A 272 -0.82 -1.46 3.65
CA GLY A 272 -1.73 -0.69 4.51
C GLY A 272 -2.86 -1.52 5.13
N SER A 273 -3.07 -2.76 4.67
CA SER A 273 -4.06 -3.67 5.27
C SER A 273 -3.65 -4.09 6.68
N GLU A 274 -2.35 -4.27 6.90
CA GLU A 274 -1.75 -4.64 8.18
C GLU A 274 -1.89 -3.54 9.24
N GLU A 275 -1.65 -2.29 8.85
CA GLU A 275 -1.85 -1.12 9.72
C GLU A 275 -3.33 -0.90 10.01
N ALA A 276 -4.20 -1.06 9.02
CA ALA A 276 -5.64 -0.98 9.24
C ALA A 276 -6.13 -2.06 10.21
N ALA A 277 -5.66 -3.31 10.08
CA ALA A 277 -5.96 -4.39 11.01
C ALA A 277 -5.44 -4.08 12.43
N TRP A 278 -4.24 -3.50 12.56
CA TRP A 278 -3.73 -3.05 13.85
C TRP A 278 -4.61 -1.97 14.50
N TYR A 279 -5.01 -0.94 13.75
CA TYR A 279 -5.88 0.09 14.30
C TYR A 279 -7.26 -0.44 14.68
N LEU A 280 -7.81 -1.39 13.92
CA LEU A 280 -9.04 -2.09 14.32
C LEU A 280 -8.85 -2.88 15.62
N TYR A 281 -7.71 -3.56 15.81
CA TYR A 281 -7.40 -4.19 17.10
C TYR A 281 -7.43 -3.17 18.24
N GLU A 282 -6.75 -2.03 18.09
CA GLU A 282 -6.67 -0.99 19.11
C GLU A 282 -8.05 -0.41 19.48
N GLU A 283 -8.93 -0.21 18.49
CA GLU A 283 -10.29 0.27 18.74
C GLU A 283 -11.16 -0.78 19.43
N TYR A 284 -11.03 -2.06 19.07
CA TYR A 284 -11.91 -3.12 19.57
C TYR A 284 -11.40 -3.83 20.83
N LYS A 285 -10.13 -3.72 21.23
CA LYS A 285 -9.55 -4.56 22.31
C LYS A 285 -10.27 -4.48 23.66
N TYR A 286 -10.96 -3.38 23.96
CA TYR A 286 -11.78 -3.22 25.16
C TYR A 286 -13.30 -3.27 24.91
N ILE A 287 -13.73 -3.18 23.65
CA ILE A 287 -15.16 -3.13 23.25
C ILE A 287 -15.65 -4.52 22.85
N ASP A 288 -14.90 -5.19 21.97
CA ASP A 288 -15.15 -6.54 21.50
C ASP A 288 -13.81 -7.30 21.41
N PRO A 289 -13.36 -7.91 22.51
CA PRO A 289 -12.11 -8.67 22.55
C PRO A 289 -12.08 -9.87 21.60
N ILE A 290 -13.24 -10.40 21.17
CA ILE A 290 -13.30 -11.52 20.23
C ILE A 290 -12.95 -11.01 18.83
N ALA A 291 -13.60 -9.94 18.38
CA ALA A 291 -13.29 -9.30 17.10
C ALA A 291 -11.85 -8.78 17.08
N ALA A 292 -11.39 -8.14 18.17
CA ALA A 292 -10.03 -7.61 18.30
C ALA A 292 -8.96 -8.70 18.07
N ARG A 293 -9.14 -9.91 18.63
CA ARG A 293 -8.19 -11.01 18.41
C ARG A 293 -8.06 -11.42 16.95
N ASN A 294 -9.13 -11.34 16.16
CA ASN A 294 -9.08 -11.63 14.73
C ASN A 294 -8.26 -10.58 13.98
N TRP A 295 -8.45 -9.29 14.32
CA TRP A 295 -7.68 -8.20 13.74
C TRP A 295 -6.20 -8.26 14.12
N LEU A 296 -5.90 -8.52 15.39
CA LEU A 296 -4.53 -8.72 15.88
C LEU A 296 -3.85 -9.89 15.16
N LYS A 297 -4.58 -11.00 14.97
CA LYS A 297 -4.09 -12.15 14.22
C LYS A 297 -3.75 -11.76 12.77
N LEU A 298 -4.66 -11.07 12.07
CA LEU A 298 -4.44 -10.62 10.70
C LEU A 298 -3.22 -9.70 10.58
N ALA A 299 -3.13 -8.67 11.42
CA ALA A 299 -2.01 -7.73 11.40
C ALA A 299 -0.66 -8.46 11.61
N ALA A 300 -0.61 -9.40 12.57
CA ALA A 300 0.59 -10.19 12.82
C ALA A 300 0.93 -11.17 11.67
N GLU A 301 -0.07 -11.79 11.05
CA GLU A 301 0.13 -12.68 9.88
C GLU A 301 0.64 -11.93 8.65
N LEU A 302 0.29 -10.64 8.52
CA LEU A 302 0.83 -9.73 7.52
C LEU A 302 2.20 -9.16 7.89
N GLY A 303 2.72 -9.46 9.08
CA GLY A 303 4.06 -9.06 9.53
C GLY A 303 4.12 -7.69 10.22
N TYR A 304 3.00 -7.13 10.69
CA TYR A 304 3.02 -5.90 11.48
C TYR A 304 3.67 -6.13 12.84
N GLN A 305 4.83 -5.51 13.08
CA GLN A 305 5.71 -5.89 14.20
C GLN A 305 5.06 -5.67 15.57
N ASP A 306 4.32 -4.58 15.77
CA ASP A 306 3.65 -4.33 17.04
C ASP A 306 2.56 -5.39 17.31
N ALA A 307 1.87 -5.86 16.28
CA ALA A 307 0.91 -6.96 16.40
C ALA A 307 1.60 -8.30 16.72
N VAL A 308 2.77 -8.56 16.13
CA VAL A 308 3.58 -9.75 16.45
C VAL A 308 4.01 -9.73 17.92
N ASN A 309 4.49 -8.58 18.40
CA ASN A 309 4.95 -8.38 19.78
C ASN A 309 3.79 -8.54 20.76
N GLU A 310 2.67 -7.85 20.51
CA GLU A 310 1.46 -7.91 21.33
C GLU A 310 0.94 -9.36 21.48
N ARG A 311 0.91 -10.13 20.39
CA ARG A 311 0.53 -11.57 20.45
C ARG A 311 1.47 -12.39 21.31
N ALA A 312 2.77 -12.11 21.26
CA ALA A 312 3.76 -12.81 22.08
C ALA A 312 3.58 -12.48 23.56
N GLU A 313 3.30 -11.23 23.90
CA GLU A 313 3.02 -10.78 25.27
C GLU A 313 1.77 -11.45 25.86
N ILE A 314 0.65 -11.45 25.12
CA ILE A 314 -0.59 -12.12 25.54
C ILE A 314 -0.35 -13.64 25.75
N SER A 315 0.37 -14.28 24.83
CA SER A 315 0.65 -15.72 24.91
C SER A 315 1.55 -16.10 26.10
N ASN A 316 2.39 -15.17 26.56
CA ASN A 316 3.23 -15.38 27.74
C ASN A 316 2.43 -15.21 29.03
N PHE A 317 1.46 -14.29 29.05
CA PHE A 317 0.57 -14.07 30.20
C PHE A 317 -0.37 -15.26 30.44
N ASP A 318 -0.90 -15.88 29.38
CA ASP A 318 -1.79 -17.05 29.50
C ASP A 318 -1.08 -18.33 29.99
N LYS A 319 0.26 -18.34 30.03
CA LYS A 319 1.08 -19.47 30.49
C LYS A 319 1.52 -19.37 31.95
N THR A 320 1.31 -18.22 32.61
CA THR A 320 1.66 -17.96 34.02
C THR A 320 0.46 -18.06 34.93
#